data_AF-A0A843JZJ1-F1
#
_entry.id   AF-A0A843JZJ1-F1
#
_cell.length_a   1.000
_cell.length_b   1.000
_cell.length_c   1.000
_cell.angle_alpha   90.00
_cell.angle_beta   90.00
_cell.angle_gamma   90.00
#
_symmetry.space_group_name_H-M   'P 1'
#
loop_
_entity.id
_entity.type
_entity.pdbx_description
1 polymer ?
#
loop_
_entity_poly.entity_id
_entity_poly.type
_entity_poly.pdbx_seq_one_letter_code
_entity_poly.pdbx_strand_id
1 'polypeptide(L)' 'MAIDPICKMAVDEKTAKLVSEYKGKKYYFCAPGCKKAFDQNPEKHLGGEMVKGGGGGIR' A
#
# COMPACT_ATOMS: atom_id res chain seq x y z
N MET A 1 -9.92 2.32 -6.48
CA MET A 1 -9.18 1.05 -6.58
C MET A 1 -7.86 1.27 -5.87
N ALA A 2 -7.62 0.52 -4.80
CA ALA A 2 -6.39 0.56 -4.03
C ALA A 2 -5.43 -0.53 -4.52
N ILE A 3 -4.15 -0.35 -4.27
CA ILE A 3 -3.12 -1.36 -4.57
C ILE A 3 -2.70 -2.01 -3.26
N ASP A 4 -2.77 -3.34 -3.22
CA ASP A 4 -2.24 -4.11 -2.09
C ASP A 4 -0.72 -3.87 -1.99
N PRO A 5 -0.21 -3.30 -0.88
CA PRO A 5 1.20 -2.95 -0.76
C PRO A 5 2.12 -4.18 -0.74
N ILE A 6 1.59 -5.38 -0.44
CA ILE A 6 2.32 -6.65 -0.36
C ILE A 6 2.53 -7.25 -1.75
N CYS A 7 1.43 -7.51 -2.47
CA CYS A 7 1.46 -8.27 -3.72
C CYS A 7 1.22 -7.41 -4.98
N LYS A 8 0.95 -6.11 -4.81
CA LYS A 8 0.68 -5.13 -5.87
C LYS A 8 -0.57 -5.44 -6.71
N MET A 9 -1.46 -6.29 -6.22
CA MET A 9 -2.75 -6.51 -6.87
C MET A 9 -3.71 -5.34 -6.64
N ALA A 10 -4.56 -5.10 -7.64
CA ALA A 10 -5.64 -4.14 -7.53
C ALA A 10 -6.76 -4.70 -6.64
N VAL A 11 -7.20 -3.88 -5.69
CA VAL A 11 -8.27 -4.19 -4.74
C VAL A 11 -9.34 -3.12 -4.88
N ASP A 12 -10.59 -3.54 -4.97
CA ASP A 12 -11.72 -2.61 -4.98
C ASP A 12 -12.05 -2.19 -3.54
N GLU A 13 -11.77 -0.94 -3.22
CA GLU A 13 -11.98 -0.33 -1.90
C GLU A 13 -13.44 -0.35 -1.45
N LYS A 14 -14.39 -0.40 -2.40
CA LYS A 14 -15.83 -0.44 -2.09
C LYS A 14 -16.29 -1.81 -1.60
N THR A 15 -15.59 -2.88 -2.01
CA THR A 15 -15.95 -4.26 -1.69
C THR A 15 -14.92 -4.94 -0.79
N ALA A 16 -13.76 -4.32 -0.58
CA ALA A 16 -12.69 -4.81 0.25
C ALA A 16 -13.11 -4.97 1.71
N LYS A 17 -13.12 -6.23 2.17
CA LYS A 17 -13.34 -6.57 3.59
C LYS A 17 -12.06 -6.53 4.40
N LEU A 18 -10.90 -6.56 3.73
CA LEU A 18 -9.59 -6.65 4.37
C LEU A 18 -8.92 -5.29 4.30
N VAL A 19 -8.98 -4.56 5.41
CA VAL A 19 -8.45 -3.20 5.55
C VAL A 19 -7.59 -3.12 6.80
N SER A 20 -6.51 -2.36 6.73
CA SER A 20 -5.69 -1.99 7.88
C SER A 20 -5.44 -0.48 7.84
N GLU A 21 -5.37 0.14 9.01
CA GLU A 21 -5.08 1.57 9.12
C GLU A 21 -3.68 1.75 9.71
N TYR A 22 -2.84 2.48 8.99
CA TYR A 22 -1.47 2.73 9.40
C TYR A 22 -1.07 4.17 9.10
N LYS A 23 -0.60 4.90 10.13
CA LYS A 23 -0.28 6.34 10.06
C LYS A 23 -1.43 7.20 9.51
N GLY A 24 -2.67 6.88 9.89
CA GLY A 24 -3.89 7.57 9.45
C GLY A 24 -4.28 7.31 7.99
N LYS A 25 -3.62 6.36 7.30
CA LYS A 25 -3.97 5.92 5.95
C LYS A 25 -4.56 4.51 5.98
N LYS A 26 -5.64 4.29 5.23
CA LYS A 26 -6.23 2.97 5.03
C LYS A 26 -5.53 2.24 3.89
N TYR A 27 -5.17 1.00 4.14
CA TYR A 27 -4.59 0.07 3.19
C TYR A 27 -5.53 -1.11 2.99
N TYR A 28 -5.68 -1.53 1.74
CA TYR A 28 -6.62 -2.56 1.33
C TYR A 28 -5.86 -3.76 0.80
N PHE A 29 -6.34 -4.96 1.13
CA PHE A 29 -5.62 -6.20 0.84
C PHE A 29 -6.45 -7.17 0.02
N CYS A 30 -5.80 -7.86 -0.91
CA CYS A 30 -6.46 -8.85 -1.76
C CYS A 30 -6.74 -10.15 -1.00
N ALA A 31 -5.95 -10.44 0.04
CA ALA A 31 -5.97 -11.70 0.78
C ALA A 31 -5.62 -11.50 2.26
N PRO A 32 -6.14 -12.35 3.16
CA PRO A 32 -5.90 -12.23 4.59
C PRO A 32 -4.41 -12.39 4.96
N GLY A 33 -3.66 -13.18 4.17
CA GLY A 33 -2.21 -13.30 4.31
C GLY A 33 -1.48 -11.99 4.05
N CYS A 34 -1.92 -11.19 3.06
CA CYS A 34 -1.33 -9.89 2.76
C CYS A 34 -1.61 -8.89 3.89
N LYS A 35 -2.86 -8.84 4.39
CA LYS A 35 -3.19 -8.02 5.56
C LYS A 35 -2.32 -8.39 6.76
N LYS A 36 -2.19 -9.68 7.08
CA LYS A 36 -1.39 -10.14 8.22
C LYS A 36 0.09 -9.77 8.07
N ALA A 37 0.67 -9.95 6.89
CA ALA A 37 2.05 -9.56 6.61
C ALA A 37 2.25 -8.04 6.77
N PHE A 38 1.31 -7.24 6.28
CA PHE A 38 1.32 -5.80 6.45
C PHE A 38 1.21 -5.38 7.91
N ASP A 39 0.29 -5.96 8.68
CA ASP A 39 0.10 -5.65 10.09
C ASP A 39 1.35 -6.00 10.93
N GLN A 40 2.14 -7.00 10.51
CA GLN A 40 3.38 -7.39 11.18
C GLN A 40 4.53 -6.40 10.94
N ASN A 41 4.65 -5.86 9.72
CA ASN A 41 5.73 -4.92 9.41
C ASN A 41 5.36 -3.96 8.27
N PRO A 42 4.48 -2.98 8.53
CA PRO A 42 3.94 -2.11 7.50
C PRO A 42 5.02 -1.22 6.88
N GLU A 43 5.99 -0.75 7.68
CA GLU A 43 7.08 0.12 7.19
C GLU A 43 7.93 -0.55 6.11
N LYS A 44 8.21 -1.85 6.26
CA LYS A 44 8.94 -2.63 5.26
C LYS A 44 8.22 -2.69 3.91
N HIS A 45 6.89 -2.70 3.93
CA HIS A 45 6.06 -2.82 2.72
C HIS A 45 5.70 -1.46 2.11
N LEU A 46 5.80 -0.38 2.89
CA LEU A 46 5.59 1.00 2.46
C LEU A 46 6.89 1.67 1.97
N GLY A 47 8.05 1.05 2.17
CA GLY A 47 9.38 1.54 1.79
C GLY A 47 9.65 1.70 0.29
N GLY A 48 8.62 1.73 -0.56
CA GLY A 48 8.72 2.06 -1.98
C GLY A 48 8.58 3.56 -2.28
N GLU A 49 8.52 4.43 -1.26
CA GLU A 49 8.46 5.88 -1.44
C GLU A 49 9.44 6.60 -0.51
N MET A 50 10.72 6.48 -0.86
CA MET A 50 11.65 7.60 -0.69
C MET A 50 11.90 8.19 -2.08
N VAL A 51 11.30 9.38 -2.30
CA VAL A 51 11.70 10.41 -3.28
C VAL A 51 11.38 10.15 -4.76
N LYS A 52 10.37 10.85 -5.28
CA LYS A 52 10.56 11.68 -6.50
C LYS A 52 9.68 12.94 -6.47
N GLY A 53 10.03 13.84 -5.56
CA GLY A 53 9.89 15.27 -5.83
C GLY A 53 11.18 15.76 -6.48
N GLY A 54 11.06 16.49 -7.60
CA GLY A 54 12.10 17.38 -8.11
C GLY A 54 13.06 16.80 -9.15
N GLY A 55 13.00 17.36 -10.36
CA GLY A 55 13.93 17.10 -11.45
C GLY A 55 13.33 17.58 -12.76
N GLY A 56 13.15 18.90 -12.86
CA GLY A 56 12.65 19.59 -14.04
C GLY A 56 13.48 19.31 -15.29
N GLY A 57 12.85 19.55 -16.43
CA GLY A 57 13.42 19.32 -17.73
C GLY A 57 14.58 20.24 -18.11
N ILE A 58 14.89 20.18 -19.41
CA ILE A 58 15.91 20.83 -20.22
C ILE A 58 17.29 20.14 -20.23
N ARG A 59 17.53 19.43 -21.33
CA ARG A 59 18.79 19.41 -22.06
C ARG A 59 18.45 19.61 -23.53
#